data_AF-A0A497SX65-F1
#
_entry.id   AF-A0A497SX65-F1
#
_cell.length_a   1.000
_cell.length_b   1.000
_cell.length_c   1.000
_cell.angle_alpha   90.00
_cell.angle_beta   90.00
_cell.angle_gamma   90.00
#
_symmetry.space_group_name_H-M   'P 1'
#
loop_
_entity.id
_entity.type
_entity.pdbx_description
1 polymer ?
#
loop_
_entity_poly.entity_id
_entity_poly.type
_entity_poly.pdbx_seq_one_letter_code
_entity_poly.pdbx_strand_id
1 'polypeptide(L)'
;MVFNIYVLLNWLIPSILAAIGMMLSSNIIKHNLEFKHAIIIALAANIVPSIAFMFLNSYFIGIPFGFVLLDLLCWIALTFLIMSDIEVIDRIKIAILGFGITQVLLFVLPWILELI
;
A
#
# COMPACT_ATOMS: atom_id res chain seq x y z
N MET A 1 -15.66 -4.63 -20.29
CA MET A 1 -14.67 -4.95 -19.24
C MET A 1 -15.47 -5.33 -18.00
N VAL A 2 -15.71 -6.63 -17.79
CA VAL A 2 -16.41 -7.09 -16.57
C VAL A 2 -15.45 -6.84 -15.42
N PHE A 3 -15.74 -5.84 -14.59
CA PHE A 3 -15.02 -5.65 -13.33
C PHE A 3 -15.30 -6.87 -12.48
N ASN A 4 -14.34 -7.80 -12.49
CA ASN A 4 -14.46 -9.05 -11.78
C ASN A 4 -14.40 -8.72 -10.28
N ILE A 5 -15.44 -9.06 -9.53
CA ILE A 5 -15.57 -8.70 -8.09
C ILE A 5 -14.35 -9.17 -7.29
N TYR A 6 -13.72 -10.26 -7.74
CA TYR A 6 -12.46 -10.78 -7.24
C TYR A 6 -11.29 -9.81 -7.35
N VAL A 7 -11.19 -9.03 -8.44
CA VAL A 7 -10.13 -8.02 -8.60
C VAL A 7 -10.34 -6.88 -7.61
N LEU A 8 -11.59 -6.45 -7.40
CA LEU A 8 -11.93 -5.44 -6.41
C LEU A 8 -11.63 -5.92 -4.98
N LEU A 9 -11.96 -7.17 -4.65
CA LEU A 9 -11.67 -7.77 -3.35
C LEU A 9 -10.17 -7.95 -3.11
N ASN A 10 -9.42 -8.41 -4.10
CA ASN A 10 -7.96 -8.57 -4.05
C ASN A 10 -7.21 -7.26 -3.83
N TRP A 11 -7.88 -6.14 -4.06
CA TRP A 11 -7.32 -4.80 -3.96
C TRP A 11 -7.78 -4.07 -2.70
N LEU A 12 -9.07 -4.16 -2.41
CA LEU A 12 -9.70 -3.47 -1.29
C LEU A 12 -9.31 -4.10 0.05
N ILE A 13 -9.25 -5.44 0.12
CA ILE A 13 -8.94 -6.14 1.37
C ILE A 13 -7.52 -5.81 1.85
N PRO A 14 -6.46 -5.91 1.02
CA PRO A 14 -5.11 -5.51 1.44
C PRO A 14 -5.03 -4.03 1.85
N SER A 15 -5.73 -3.15 1.13
CA SER A 15 -5.77 -1.72 1.45
C SER A 15 -6.39 -1.44 2.84
N ILE A 16 -7.53 -2.06 3.15
CA ILE A 16 -8.21 -1.90 4.44
C ILE A 16 -7.35 -2.46 5.58
N LEU A 17 -6.79 -3.65 5.40
CA LEU A 17 -5.96 -4.28 6.43
C LEU A 17 -4.64 -3.55 6.64
N ALA A 18 -4.01 -3.02 5.58
CA ALA A 18 -2.85 -2.15 5.69
C ALA A 18 -3.19 -0.86 6.46
N ALA A 19 -4.35 -0.24 6.19
CA ALA A 19 -4.81 0.93 6.93
C ALA A 19 -5.04 0.63 8.43
N ILE A 20 -5.67 -0.50 8.75
CA ILE A 20 -5.88 -0.94 10.14
C ILE A 20 -4.53 -1.23 10.81
N GLY A 21 -3.62 -1.94 10.14
CA GLY A 21 -2.30 -2.26 10.67
C GLY A 21 -1.45 -1.01 10.94
N MET A 22 -1.47 -0.05 10.03
CA MET A 22 -0.83 1.26 10.24
C MET A 22 -1.44 2.00 11.43
N MET A 23 -2.76 2.04 11.55
CA MET A 23 -3.44 2.68 12.67
C MET A 23 -3.08 2.01 14.01
N LEU A 24 -3.08 0.68 14.09
CA LEU A 24 -2.66 -0.04 15.30
C LEU A 24 -1.18 0.19 15.63
N SER A 25 -0.32 0.27 14.61
CA SER A 25 1.09 0.57 14.77
C SER A 25 1.37 2.03 15.14
N SER A 26 0.40 2.93 14.97
CA SER A 26 0.57 4.35 15.27
C SER A 26 0.84 4.61 16.77
N ASN A 27 0.32 3.74 17.64
CA ASN A 27 0.67 3.69 19.07
C ASN A 27 2.16 3.37 19.32
N ILE A 28 2.77 2.57 18.45
CA ILE A 28 4.20 2.24 18.50
C ILE A 28 5.04 3.43 18.00
N ILE A 29 4.48 4.21 17.09
CA ILE A 29 5.15 5.32 16.38
C ILE A 29 4.89 6.66 17.10
N LYS A 30 4.32 6.64 18.32
CA LYS A 30 3.99 7.83 19.13
C LYS A 30 3.19 8.90 18.36
N HIS A 31 2.40 8.47 17.39
CA HIS A 31 1.58 9.37 16.59
C HIS A 31 0.13 8.88 16.60
N ASN A 32 -0.82 9.79 16.81
CA ASN A 32 -2.23 9.45 16.69
C ASN A 32 -2.64 9.55 15.22
N LEU A 33 -2.39 8.48 14.46
CA LEU A 33 -2.68 8.45 13.04
C LEU A 33 -4.20 8.27 12.85
N GLU A 34 -4.88 9.35 12.43
CA GLU A 34 -6.33 9.27 12.18
C GLU A 34 -6.61 8.26 11.07
N PHE A 35 -7.58 7.36 11.30
CA PHE A 35 -7.94 6.28 10.38
C PHE A 35 -8.22 6.75 8.94
N LYS A 36 -8.79 7.96 8.78
CA LYS A 36 -9.04 8.56 7.46
C LYS A 36 -7.75 8.73 6.64
N HIS A 37 -6.66 9.16 7.28
CA HIS A 37 -5.37 9.33 6.61
C HIS A 37 -4.75 7.97 6.28
N ALA A 38 -4.88 7.00 7.19
CA ALA A 38 -4.41 5.62 6.97
C ALA A 38 -5.07 4.99 5.74
N ILE A 39 -6.39 5.12 5.64
CA ILE A 39 -7.18 4.59 4.52
C ILE A 39 -6.81 5.29 3.22
N ILE A 40 -6.71 6.62 3.22
CA ILE A 40 -6.37 7.38 2.00
C ILE A 40 -4.99 6.97 1.49
N ILE A 41 -3.99 6.90 2.38
CA ILE A 41 -2.64 6.45 2.02
C ILE A 41 -2.71 5.02 1.47
N ALA A 42 -3.36 4.09 2.16
CA ALA A 42 -3.37 2.68 1.75
C ALA A 42 -4.10 2.44 0.42
N LEU A 43 -5.22 3.12 0.18
CA LEU A 43 -5.94 3.03 -1.09
C LEU A 43 -5.13 3.64 -2.23
N ALA A 44 -4.60 4.85 -2.03
CA ALA A 44 -3.79 5.51 -3.04
C ALA A 44 -2.52 4.73 -3.33
N ALA A 45 -1.87 4.17 -2.32
CA ALA A 45 -0.64 3.41 -2.47
C ALA A 45 -0.86 2.08 -3.18
N ASN A 46 -2.06 1.48 -3.15
CA ASN A 46 -2.35 0.33 -3.99
C ASN A 46 -2.69 0.74 -5.44
N ILE A 47 -3.44 1.84 -5.64
CA ILE A 47 -3.95 2.26 -6.96
C ILE A 47 -2.87 2.93 -7.82
N VAL A 48 -2.13 3.87 -7.24
CA VAL A 48 -1.18 4.71 -7.97
C VAL A 48 -0.09 3.88 -8.65
N PRO A 49 0.56 2.87 -8.01
CA PRO A 49 1.57 2.05 -8.68
C PRO A 49 1.03 1.32 -9.89
N SER A 50 -0.20 0.81 -9.84
CA SER A 50 -0.77 0.05 -10.97
C SER A 50 -1.16 0.97 -12.12
N ILE A 51 -1.69 2.16 -11.83
CA ILE A 51 -1.93 3.18 -12.87
C ILE A 51 -0.59 3.60 -13.48
N ALA A 52 0.40 3.93 -12.64
CA ALA A 52 1.73 4.31 -13.09
C ALA A 52 2.39 3.21 -13.92
N PHE A 53 2.24 1.95 -13.52
CA PHE A 53 2.76 0.81 -14.27
C PHE A 53 2.10 0.65 -15.64
N MET A 54 0.79 0.91 -15.78
CA MET A 54 0.14 0.89 -17.10
C MET A 54 0.76 1.89 -18.08
N PHE A 55 1.17 3.06 -17.61
CA PHE A 55 1.75 4.11 -18.46
C PHE A 55 3.27 4.00 -18.61
N LEU A 56 3.96 3.49 -17.58
CA LEU A 56 5.42 3.44 -17.50
C LEU A 56 5.97 2.03 -17.72
N ASN A 57 5.15 1.05 -18.12
CA ASN A 57 5.54 -0.35 -18.28
C ASN A 57 6.85 -0.49 -19.09
N SER A 58 6.98 0.27 -20.18
CA SER A 58 8.17 0.30 -21.02
C SER A 58 9.48 0.60 -20.27
N TYR A 59 9.44 1.39 -19.20
CA TYR A 59 10.61 1.73 -18.39
C TYR A 59 10.95 0.65 -17.34
N PHE A 60 9.96 -0.16 -16.94
CA PHE A 60 10.13 -1.17 -15.90
C PHE A 60 10.40 -2.59 -16.42
N ILE A 61 10.23 -2.85 -17.73
CA ILE A 61 10.49 -4.16 -18.36
C ILE A 61 11.92 -4.67 -18.15
N GLY A 62 12.91 -3.78 -17.97
CA GLY A 62 14.31 -4.14 -17.73
C GLY A 62 14.72 -4.24 -16.26
N ILE A 63 13.84 -3.90 -15.32
CA ILE A 63 14.18 -3.81 -13.90
C ILE A 63 13.58 -5.01 -13.14
N PRO A 64 14.40 -5.93 -12.61
CA PRO A 64 13.89 -7.01 -11.77
C PRO A 64 13.19 -6.41 -10.55
N PHE A 65 11.96 -6.85 -10.29
CA PHE A 65 11.10 -6.33 -9.22
C PHE A 65 10.75 -4.83 -9.34
N GLY A 66 10.80 -4.25 -10.54
CA GLY A 66 10.51 -2.83 -10.76
C GLY A 66 9.15 -2.38 -10.22
N PHE A 67 8.13 -3.24 -10.31
CA PHE A 67 6.79 -2.97 -9.76
C PHE A 67 6.80 -2.87 -8.22
N VAL A 68 7.53 -3.77 -7.54
CA VAL A 68 7.66 -3.77 -6.07
C VAL A 68 8.37 -2.51 -5.59
N LEU A 69 9.39 -2.07 -6.33
CA LEU A 69 10.15 -0.86 -6.03
C LEU A 69 9.30 0.41 -6.24
N LEU A 70 8.50 0.45 -7.31
CA LEU A 70 7.53 1.52 -7.57
C LEU A 70 6.47 1.59 -6.47
N ASP A 71 5.95 0.45 -6.02
CA ASP A 71 4.98 0.36 -4.94
C ASP A 71 5.54 0.93 -3.64
N LEU A 72 6.74 0.50 -3.22
CA LEU A 72 7.42 1.05 -2.05
C LEU A 72 7.64 2.57 -2.15
N LEU A 73 8.07 3.06 -3.32
CA LEU A 73 8.25 4.50 -3.53
C LEU A 73 6.93 5.27 -3.43
N CYS A 74 5.83 4.71 -3.92
CA CYS A 74 4.50 5.31 -3.78
C CYS A 74 4.06 5.37 -2.32
N TRP A 75 4.27 4.30 -1.54
CA TRP A 75 4.01 4.28 -0.10
C TRP A 75 4.77 5.40 0.63
N ILE A 76 6.07 5.55 0.34
CA ILE A 76 6.90 6.60 0.92
C ILE A 76 6.39 7.98 0.49
N ALA A 77 6.21 8.22 -0.80
CA ALA A 77 5.79 9.52 -1.33
C ALA A 77 4.43 9.96 -0.76
N LEU A 78 3.45 9.06 -0.72
CA LEU A 78 2.11 9.35 -0.21
C LEU A 78 2.12 9.63 1.29
N THR A 79 2.90 8.87 2.06
CA THR A 79 3.04 9.12 3.50
C THR A 79 3.69 10.47 3.77
N PHE A 80 4.68 10.87 2.96
CA PHE A 80 5.30 12.20 3.07
C PHE A 80 4.34 13.33 2.72
N LEU A 81 3.49 13.13 1.71
CA LEU A 81 2.54 14.13 1.24
C LEU A 81 1.37 14.33 2.21
N ILE A 82 0.84 13.24 2.76
CA ILE A 82 -0.36 13.28 3.61
C ILE A 82 0.00 13.58 5.07
N MET A 83 1.15 13.13 5.56
CA MET A 83 1.56 13.25 6.97
C MET A 83 2.66 14.30 7.15
N SER A 84 2.41 15.52 6.71
CA SER A 84 3.41 16.60 6.67
C SER A 84 3.89 17.09 8.03
N ASP A 85 3.16 16.77 9.09
CA ASP A 85 3.33 17.17 10.48
C ASP A 85 4.20 16.21 11.32
N ILE A 86 4.54 15.03 10.78
CA ILE A 86 5.29 13.99 11.48
C ILE A 86 6.79 14.09 11.23
N GLU A 87 7.63 13.63 12.14
CA GLU A 87 9.07 13.47 11.86
C GLU A 87 9.32 12.55 10.65
N VAL A 88 10.33 12.89 9.84
CA VAL A 88 10.70 12.15 8.62
C VAL A 88 10.89 10.66 8.88
N ILE A 89 11.54 10.31 10.00
CA ILE A 89 11.84 8.93 10.37
C ILE A 89 10.56 8.14 10.62
N ASP A 90 9.58 8.73 11.28
CA ASP A 90 8.33 8.05 11.61
C ASP A 90 7.43 7.88 10.38
N ARG A 91 7.45 8.82 9.44
CA ARG A 91 6.81 8.65 8.12
C ARG A 91 7.39 7.46 7.36
N ILE A 92 8.71 7.30 7.36
CA ILE A 92 9.37 6.17 6.69
C ILE A 92 8.95 4.85 7.35
N LYS A 93 8.90 4.79 8.69
CA LYS A 93 8.43 3.58 9.41
C LYS A 93 7.00 3.22 9.04
N ILE A 94 6.09 4.20 9.01
CA ILE A 94 4.68 4.01 8.65
C ILE A 94 4.57 3.48 7.21
N ALA A 95 5.30 4.11 6.27
CA ALA A 95 5.30 3.69 4.86
C ALA A 95 5.80 2.25 4.69
N ILE A 96 6.92 1.89 5.33
CA ILE A 96 7.50 0.53 5.27
C ILE A 96 6.54 -0.48 5.89
N LEU A 97 5.87 -0.13 7.00
CA LEU A 97 4.93 -1.00 7.67
C LEU A 97 3.67 -1.24 6.82
N GLY A 98 3.09 -0.18 6.25
CA GLY A 98 1.96 -0.27 5.33
C GLY A 98 2.29 -1.10 4.08
N PHE A 99 3.46 -0.85 3.47
CA PHE A 99 3.98 -1.64 2.37
C PHE A 99 4.16 -3.11 2.75
N GLY A 100 4.82 -3.40 3.88
CA GLY A 100 5.08 -4.76 4.33
C GLY A 100 3.80 -5.57 4.56
N ILE A 101 2.80 -4.97 5.22
CA ILE A 101 1.49 -5.59 5.41
C ILE A 101 0.83 -5.88 4.07
N THR A 102 0.86 -4.91 3.15
CA THR A 102 0.27 -5.05 1.82
C THR A 102 0.92 -6.18 1.03
N GLN A 103 2.25 -6.29 1.04
CA GLN A 103 2.97 -7.34 0.33
C GLN A 103 2.72 -8.74 0.91
N VAL A 104 2.67 -8.87 2.25
CA VAL A 104 2.30 -10.14 2.89
C VAL A 104 0.89 -10.54 2.49
N LEU A 105 -0.06 -9.60 2.50
CA LEU A 105 -1.43 -9.89 2.11
C LEU A 105 -1.54 -10.22 0.63
N LEU A 106 -0.92 -9.47 -0.28
CA LEU A 106 -0.92 -9.80 -1.71
C LEU A 106 -0.29 -11.16 -2.01
N PHE A 107 0.68 -11.60 -1.20
CA PHE A 107 1.26 -12.93 -1.30
C PHE A 107 0.33 -14.04 -0.77
N VAL A 108 -0.35 -13.81 0.35
CA VAL A 108 -1.15 -14.83 1.05
C VAL A 108 -2.60 -14.90 0.57
N LEU A 109 -3.21 -13.78 0.20
CA LEU A 109 -4.64 -13.67 -0.15
C LEU A 109 -5.06 -14.59 -1.30
N PRO A 110 -4.28 -14.77 -2.39
CA PRO A 110 -4.63 -15.70 -3.46
C PRO A 110 -4.80 -17.14 -2.95
N TRP A 111 -3.93 -17.58 -2.03
CA TRP A 111 -3.97 -18.93 -1.45
C TRP A 111 -5.22 -19.13 -0.59
N ILE A 112 -5.62 -18.10 0.15
CA ILE A 112 -6.85 -18.13 0.97
C ILE A 112 -8.09 -18.18 0.09
N LEU A 113 -8.10 -17.43 -1.02
CA LEU A 113 -9.25 -17.36 -1.91
C LEU A 113 -9.43 -18.62 -2.78
N GLU A 114 -8.35 -19.37 -3.06
CA GLU A 114 -8.44 -20.68 -3.72
C GLU A 114 -8.98 -21.80 -2.80
N LEU A 115 -8.99 -21.57 -1.48
CA LEU A 115 -9.49 -22.51 -0.47
C LEU A 115 -11.00 -22.38 -0.21
N ILE A 116 -11.66 -21.34 -0.72
CA ILE A 116 -13.09 -21.04 -0.53
C ILE A 116 -13.85 -21.31 -1.82
#